data_AF-A0A536XNE3-F1
#
_entry.id   AF-A0A536XNE3-F1
#
_cell.length_a   1.000
_cell.length_b   1.000
_cell.length_c   1.000
_cell.angle_alpha   90.00
_cell.angle_beta   90.00
_cell.angle_gamma   90.00
#
_symmetry.space_group_name_H-M   'P 1'
#
loop_
_entity.id
_entity.type
_entity.pdbx_description
1 polymer ?
#
loop_
_entity_poly.entity_id
_entity_poly.type
_entity_poly.pdbx_seq_one_letter_code
_entity_poly.pdbx_strand_id
1 'polypeptide(L)' 'PTSSIRLPRRSIDRKGEPTTVQTTGRHDPCVGIRATPIAEAMLACVLMDHALRHRAQCGDVKPPIRPIPGKAR' A
#
# COMPACT_ATOMS: atom_id res chain seq x y z
N PRO A 1 5.45 -13.50 2.22
CA PRO A 1 5.21 -14.66 1.33
C PRO A 1 3.71 -14.69 0.95
N THR A 2 3.35 -15.29 -0.18
CA THR A 2 1.95 -15.53 -0.57
C THR A 2 1.26 -16.39 0.49
N SER A 3 0.00 -16.07 0.85
CA SER A 3 -0.75 -16.81 1.88
C SER A 3 -1.22 -18.18 1.40
N SER A 4 -1.54 -18.31 0.11
CA SER A 4 -1.88 -19.58 -0.53
C SER A 4 -0.62 -20.38 -0.88
N ILE A 5 -0.62 -21.66 -0.51
CA ILE A 5 0.45 -22.61 -0.81
C ILE A 5 -0.15 -23.98 -1.13
N ARG A 6 0.51 -24.72 -2.02
CA ARG A 6 0.07 -26.07 -2.44
C ARG A 6 0.23 -27.14 -1.37
N LEU A 7 1.02 -26.89 -0.33
CA LEU A 7 1.25 -27.86 0.74
C LEU A 7 0.08 -27.83 1.73
N PRO A 8 -0.43 -28.99 2.17
CA PRO A 8 -1.44 -29.05 3.21
C PRO A 8 -0.97 -28.33 4.49
N ARG A 9 -1.85 -27.53 5.08
CA ARG A 9 -1.62 -26.83 6.35
C ARG A 9 -2.79 -27.04 7.29
N ARG A 10 -2.50 -27.19 8.59
CA ARG A 10 -3.53 -27.21 9.63
C ARG A 10 -4.12 -25.81 9.77
N SER A 11 -5.44 -25.74 9.91
CA SER A 11 -6.19 -24.50 10.09
C SER A 11 -7.48 -24.81 10.88
N ILE A 12 -8.38 -23.83 10.93
CA ILE A 12 -9.71 -23.96 11.52
C ILE A 12 -10.76 -23.50 10.50
N ASP A 13 -11.95 -24.09 10.57
CA ASP A 13 -13.10 -23.62 9.81
C ASP A 13 -13.80 -22.44 10.51
N ARG A 14 -14.90 -21.94 9.94
CA ARG A 14 -15.67 -20.82 10.50
C ARG A 14 -16.39 -21.16 11.81
N LYS A 15 -16.56 -22.45 12.13
CA LYS A 15 -17.14 -22.93 13.39
C LYS A 15 -16.07 -23.15 14.47
N GLY A 16 -14.79 -22.99 14.12
CA GLY A 16 -13.65 -23.18 15.01
C GLY A 16 -13.13 -24.61 15.02
N GLU A 17 -13.68 -25.50 14.19
CA GLU A 17 -13.29 -26.90 14.18
C GLU A 17 -11.96 -27.11 13.42
N PRO A 18 -11.07 -27.99 13.91
CA PRO A 18 -9.80 -28.29 13.24
C PRO A 18 -10.00 -28.81 11.81
N THR A 19 -9.28 -28.24 10.86
CA THR A 19 -9.33 -28.67 9.46
C THR A 19 -7.96 -28.59 8.79
N THR A 20 -7.83 -29.18 7.60
CA THR A 20 -6.63 -29.07 6.76
C THR A 20 -6.98 -28.29 5.51
N VAL A 21 -6.24 -27.20 5.25
CA VAL A 21 -6.39 -26.37 4.05
C VAL A 21 -5.27 -26.67 3.09
N GLN A 22 -5.63 -26.92 1.83
CA GLN A 22 -4.70 -27.05 0.72
C GLN A 22 -5.26 -26.28 -0.47
N THR A 23 -4.47 -25.33 -0.99
CA THR A 23 -4.88 -24.57 -2.17
C THR A 23 -4.36 -25.23 -3.44
N THR A 24 -5.27 -25.52 -4.38
CA THR A 24 -4.94 -26.08 -5.70
C THR A 24 -4.86 -24.97 -6.75
N GLY A 25 -4.31 -25.27 -7.93
CA GLY A 25 -4.17 -24.31 -9.04
C GLY A 25 -2.87 -23.49 -9.02
N ARG A 26 -2.83 -22.46 -9.87
CA ARG A 26 -1.68 -21.55 -10.02
C ARG A 26 -1.79 -20.43 -8.98
N HIS A 27 -0.72 -20.24 -8.21
CA HIS A 27 -0.58 -19.16 -7.24
C HIS A 27 0.75 -18.46 -7.47
N ASP A 28 0.82 -17.19 -7.09
CA ASP A 28 2.06 -16.44 -7.20
C ASP A 28 3.11 -17.02 -6.23
N PRO A 29 4.34 -17.31 -6.67
CA PRO A 29 5.41 -17.71 -5.76
C PRO A 29 5.89 -16.53 -4.90
N CYS A 30 5.67 -15.29 -5.37
CA CYS A 30 5.98 -14.06 -4.66
C CYS A 30 4.98 -12.96 -5.03
N VAL A 31 4.19 -12.48 -4.05
CA VAL A 31 3.32 -11.31 -4.24
C VAL A 31 4.10 -10.00 -4.38
N GLY A 32 5.35 -9.96 -3.88
CA GLY A 32 6.16 -8.75 -3.80
C GLY A 32 6.44 -8.13 -5.17
N ILE A 33 6.67 -8.96 -6.19
CA ILE A 33 6.93 -8.49 -7.57
C ILE A 33 5.75 -7.66 -8.09
N ARG A 34 4.52 -8.10 -7.79
CA ARG A 34 3.30 -7.39 -8.17
C ARG A 34 2.97 -6.24 -7.22
N ALA A 35 3.45 -6.28 -5.98
CA ALA A 35 3.19 -5.25 -4.98
C ALA A 35 3.94 -3.94 -5.27
N THR A 36 5.15 -3.99 -5.82
CA THR A 36 5.95 -2.79 -6.12
C THR A 36 5.22 -1.76 -6.99
N PRO A 37 4.72 -2.10 -8.21
CA PRO A 37 4.03 -1.11 -9.04
C PRO A 37 2.73 -0.60 -8.40
N ILE A 38 2.08 -1.42 -7.55
CA ILE A 38 0.91 -0.98 -6.77
C ILE A 38 1.33 0.07 -5.75
N ALA A 39 2.41 -0.17 -5.00
CA ALA A 39 2.90 0.77 -3.99
C ALA A 39 3.34 2.10 -4.61
N GLU A 40 4.00 2.07 -5.77
CA GLU A 40 4.38 3.28 -6.52
C GLU A 40 3.16 4.11 -6.93
N ALA A 41 2.13 3.46 -7.51
CA ALA A 41 0.90 4.14 -7.88
C ALA A 41 0.17 4.74 -6.66
N MET A 42 0.10 3.98 -5.56
CA MET A 42 -0.49 4.45 -4.32
C MET A 42 0.27 5.65 -3.73
N LEU A 43 1.60 5.62 -3.76
CA LEU A 43 2.43 6.74 -3.33
C LEU A 43 2.14 7.99 -4.18
N ALA A 44 2.07 7.85 -5.50
CA ALA A 44 1.74 8.97 -6.39
C ALA A 44 0.36 9.55 -6.08
N CYS A 45 -0.66 8.72 -5.85
CA CYS A 45 -2.00 9.16 -5.45
C CYS A 45 -1.97 9.93 -4.12
N VAL A 46 -1.27 9.44 -3.10
CA VAL A 46 -1.14 10.11 -1.79
C VAL A 46 -0.46 11.47 -1.92
N LEU A 47 0.63 11.54 -2.70
CA LEU A 47 1.33 12.80 -2.93
C LEU A 47 0.46 13.81 -3.69
N MET A 48 -0.27 13.38 -4.72
CA MET A 48 -1.20 14.24 -5.44
C MET A 48 -2.33 14.75 -4.54
N ASP A 49 -2.90 13.89 -3.72
CA ASP A 49 -3.94 14.24 -2.76
C ASP A 49 -3.46 15.31 -1.77
N HIS A 50 -2.25 15.14 -1.21
CA HIS A 50 -1.65 16.16 -0.35
C HIS A 50 -1.35 17.48 -1.07
N ALA A 51 -0.83 17.42 -2.30
CA ALA A 51 -0.55 18.61 -3.10
C ALA A 51 -1.83 19.41 -3.40
N LEU A 52 -2.90 18.71 -3.78
CA LEU A 52 -4.20 19.33 -4.07
C LEU A 52 -4.85 19.91 -2.80
N ARG A 53 -4.80 19.20 -1.67
CA ARG A 53 -5.28 19.71 -0.38
C ARG A 53 -4.55 20.98 0.04
N HIS A 54 -3.23 20.97 -0.06
CA HIS A 54 -2.43 22.14 0.25
C HIS A 54 -2.80 23.33 -0.65
N ARG A 55 -2.94 23.10 -1.96
CA ARG A 55 -3.39 24.13 -2.91
C ARG A 55 -4.77 24.67 -2.55
N ALA A 56 -5.73 23.82 -2.19
CA ALA A 56 -7.09 24.24 -1.86
C ALA A 56 -7.15 25.08 -0.58
N GLN A 57 -6.32 24.78 0.42
CA GLN A 57 -6.31 25.49 1.70
C GLN A 57 -5.41 26.74 1.69
N CYS A 58 -4.29 26.67 0.98
CA CYS A 58 -3.20 27.65 1.10
C CYS A 58 -2.87 28.36 -0.22
N GLY A 59 -3.55 28.05 -1.33
CA GLY A 59 -3.20 28.53 -2.67
C GLY A 59 -3.15 30.06 -2.78
N ASP A 60 -4.02 30.77 -2.07
CA ASP A 60 -4.10 32.24 -2.08
C ASP A 60 -3.51 32.89 -0.82
N VAL A 61 -2.98 32.10 0.11
CA VAL A 61 -2.45 32.62 1.38
C VAL A 61 -1.14 33.35 1.12
N LYS A 62 -1.12 34.64 1.45
CA LYS A 62 0.11 35.46 1.46
C LYS A 62 0.68 35.48 2.88
N PRO A 63 1.74 34.71 3.19
CA PRO A 63 2.31 34.73 4.52
C PRO A 63 2.91 36.10 4.83
N PRO A 64 2.78 36.60 6.08
CA PRO A 64 3.33 37.89 6.50
C PRO A 64 4.87 37.89 6.58
N ILE A 65 5.49 36.72 6.45
CA ILE A 65 6.94 36.50 6.52
C ILE A 65 7.47 35.95 5.20
N ARG A 66 8.72 36.32 4.88
CA ARG A 66 9.39 35.86 3.66
C ARG A 66 9.69 34.36 3.75
N PRO A 67 9.47 33.57 2.68
CA PRO A 67 9.82 32.14 2.69
C PRO A 67 11.31 31.93 2.97
N ILE A 68 11.63 30.98 3.84
CA ILE A 68 13.01 30.55 4.07
C ILE A 68 13.43 29.69 2.86
N PRO A 69 14.54 30.02 2.16
CA PRO A 69 14.99 29.24 1.03
C PRO A 69 15.35 27.81 1.46
N GLY A 70 14.83 26.83 0.73
CA GLY A 70 15.21 25.43 0.92
C GLY A 70 16.67 25.21 0.51
N LYS A 71 17.40 24.37 1.26
CA LYS A 71 18.69 23.82 0.82
C LYS A 71 18.41 22.54 0.03
N ALA A 72 18.54 22.59 -1.29
CA ALA A 72 18.67 21.38 -2.09
C ALA A 72 20.07 20.79 -1.82
N ARG A 73 20.12 19.48 -1.56
CA ARG A 73 21.36 18.72 -1.37
C ARG A 73 21.65 17.90 -2.62
#